data_AF-A0A2N7WGJ3-F1
#
_entry.id   AF-A0A2N7WGJ3-F1
#
_cell.length_a   1.000
_cell.length_b   1.000
_cell.length_c   1.000
_cell.angle_alpha   90.00
_cell.angle_beta   90.00
_cell.angle_gamma   90.00
#
_symmetry.space_group_name_H-M   'P 1'
#
loop_
_entity.id
_entity.type
_entity.pdbx_description
1 polymer ?
#
loop_
_entity_poly.entity_id
_entity_poly.type
_entity_poly.pdbx_seq_one_letter_code
_entity_poly.pdbx_strand_id
1 'polypeptide(L)' 'MDGAHVYVVQELASGEFLCPRDGDVGFTPRLREAGGFGDAEEACQAGLDHCDGAFDVVRLVFVDRSLH' A
#
# COMPACT_ATOMS: atom_id res chain seq x y z
N MET A 1 -15.28 11.55 11.01
CA MET A 1 -14.49 11.03 9.88
C MET A 1 -13.47 10.11 10.50
N ASP A 2 -13.77 8.81 10.49
CA ASP A 2 -12.88 7.76 10.96
C ASP A 2 -11.50 7.95 10.32
N GLY A 3 -10.46 7.98 11.17
CA GLY A 3 -9.13 8.45 10.81
C GLY A 3 -8.67 7.95 9.44
N ALA A 4 -8.13 8.89 8.64
CA ALA A 4 -7.62 8.61 7.30
C ALA A 4 -6.61 7.47 7.39
N HIS A 5 -7.06 6.30 6.97
CA HIS A 5 -6.23 5.12 6.88
C HIS A 5 -6.24 4.67 5.43
N VAL A 6 -5.13 4.10 5.01
CA VAL A 6 -4.98 3.52 3.68
C VAL A 6 -4.32 2.18 3.83
N TYR A 7 -4.66 1.26 2.95
CA TYR A 7 -3.98 -0.02 2.86
C TYR A 7 -2.93 0.06 1.78
N VAL A 8 -1.74 -0.47 2.05
CA VAL A 8 -0.67 -0.61 1.04
C VAL A 8 -0.27 -2.07 0.95
N VAL A 9 0.21 -2.47 -0.22
CA VAL A 9 0.70 -3.83 -0.46
C VAL A 9 2.22 -3.80 -0.44
N GLN A 10 2.84 -4.69 0.33
CA GLN A 10 4.29 -4.88 0.36
C GLN A 10 4.66 -6.29 -0.11
N GLU A 11 5.50 -6.40 -1.12
CA GLU A 11 6.08 -7.67 -1.51
C GLU A 11 7.15 -8.09 -0.48
N LEU A 12 7.06 -9.32 0.04
CA LEU A 12 7.96 -9.80 1.08
C LEU A 12 9.33 -10.25 0.54
N ALA A 13 9.42 -10.58 -0.74
CA ALA A 13 10.66 -11.01 -1.37
C ALA A 13 11.64 -9.83 -1.53
N SER A 14 11.18 -8.72 -2.12
CA SER A 14 12.01 -7.53 -2.36
C SER A 14 11.90 -6.49 -1.24
N GLY A 15 10.84 -6.54 -0.43
CA GLY A 15 10.52 -5.53 0.56
C GLY A 15 9.94 -4.24 -0.03
N GLU A 16 9.65 -4.23 -1.33
CA GLU A 16 9.11 -3.09 -2.05
C GLU A 16 7.58 -3.02 -1.95
N PHE A 17 7.04 -1.82 -2.07
CA PHE A 17 5.62 -1.56 -2.05
C PHE A 17 5.07 -1.48 -3.47
N LEU A 18 3.86 -1.98 -3.67
CA LEU A 18 3.12 -1.79 -4.89
C LEU A 18 2.85 -0.29 -5.10
N CYS A 19 3.11 0.23 -6.30
CA CYS A 19 2.84 1.63 -6.65
C CYS A 19 2.32 1.78 -8.08
N PRO A 20 1.42 2.73 -8.35
CA PRO A 20 1.07 3.12 -9.71
C PRO A 20 2.25 3.84 -10.38
N ARG A 21 2.64 3.42 -11.57
CA ARG A 21 3.75 4.00 -12.34
C ARG A 21 3.37 4.15 -13.82
N ASP A 22 3.18 5.39 -14.28
CA ASP A 22 2.91 5.73 -15.69
C ASP A 22 1.75 4.93 -16.35
N GLY A 23 0.70 4.65 -15.58
CA GLY A 23 -0.47 3.90 -16.07
C GLY A 23 -0.33 2.38 -16.00
N ASP A 24 0.78 1.88 -15.46
CA ASP A 24 1.00 0.48 -15.10
C ASP A 24 1.18 0.35 -13.57
N VAL A 25 1.30 -0.89 -13.09
CA VAL A 25 1.62 -1.20 -11.70
C VAL A 25 3.08 -1.63 -11.62
N GLY A 26 3.81 -1.01 -10.69
CA GLY A 26 5.19 -1.33 -10.41
C GLY A 26 5.47 -1.40 -8.92
N PHE A 27 6.75 -1.40 -8.58
CA PHE A 27 7.22 -1.50 -7.22
C PHE A 27 8.12 -0.31 -6.85
N THR A 28 8.06 0.11 -5.60
CA THR A 28 8.91 1.16 -5.03
C THR A 28 9.37 0.80 -3.62
N PRO A 29 10.64 1.06 -3.26
CA PRO A 29 11.11 0.90 -1.89
C PRO A 29 10.58 2.01 -0.95
N ARG A 30 9.87 3.02 -1.47
CA ARG A 30 9.42 4.18 -0.72
C ARG A 30 7.94 4.11 -0.40
N LEU A 31 7.62 3.97 0.89
CA LEU A 31 6.23 3.95 1.38
C LEU A 31 5.39 5.16 0.91
N ARG A 32 6.00 6.34 0.79
CA ARG A 32 5.32 7.57 0.32
C ARG A 32 4.88 7.53 -1.15
N GLU A 33 5.47 6.66 -1.95
CA GLU A 33 5.15 6.45 -3.36
C GLU A 33 4.25 5.23 -3.55
N ALA A 34 3.96 4.47 -2.47
CA ALA A 34 3.10 3.30 -2.51
C ALA A 34 1.66 3.66 -2.92
N GLY A 35 1.03 2.76 -3.66
CA GLY A 35 -0.39 2.83 -3.97
C GLY A 35 -1.21 2.59 -2.71
N GLY A 36 -2.03 3.57 -2.34
CA GLY A 36 -2.95 3.47 -1.21
C GLY A 36 -4.34 3.03 -1.68
N PHE A 37 -4.89 2.03 -1.00
CA PHE A 37 -6.23 1.50 -1.22
C PHE A 37 -7.17 1.89 -0.07
N GLY A 38 -8.46 2.02 -0.36
CA GLY A 38 -9.48 2.35 0.63
C GLY A 38 -9.80 1.18 1.57
N ASP A 39 -9.69 -0.03 1.04
CA ASP A 39 -10.09 -1.26 1.72
C ASP A 39 -9.03 -2.35 1.63
N ALA A 40 -8.98 -3.22 2.65
CA ALA A 40 -8.01 -4.31 2.72
C ALA A 40 -8.23 -5.35 1.60
N GLU A 41 -9.48 -5.60 1.21
CA GLU A 41 -9.79 -6.53 0.13
C GLU A 41 -9.27 -6.02 -1.22
N GLU A 42 -9.43 -4.73 -1.51
CA GLU A 42 -8.92 -4.12 -2.73
C GLU A 42 -7.39 -4.21 -2.81
N ALA A 43 -6.71 -3.88 -1.72
CA ALA A 43 -5.26 -4.05 -1.61
C ALA A 43 -4.84 -5.52 -1.80
N CYS A 44 -5.57 -6.46 -1.20
CA CYS A 44 -5.29 -7.89 -1.33
C CYS A 44 -5.43 -8.36 -2.79
N GLN A 45 -6.49 -7.94 -3.48
CA GLN A 45 -6.66 -8.26 -4.91
C GLN A 45 -5.53 -7.69 -5.76
N ALA A 46 -5.12 -6.44 -5.52
CA ALA A 46 -3.98 -5.84 -6.23
C ALA A 46 -2.67 -6.60 -5.97
N GLY A 47 -2.46 -7.08 -4.74
CA GLY A 47 -1.33 -7.95 -4.42
C GLY A 47 -1.38 -9.29 -5.15
N LEU A 48 -2.55 -9.92 -5.26
CA LEU A 48 -2.71 -11.19 -5.99
C LEU A 48 -2.50 -11.04 -7.51
N ASP A 49 -2.88 -9.90 -8.08
CA ASP A 49 -2.76 -9.67 -9.52
C ASP A 49 -1.32 -9.31 -9.94
N HIS A 50 -0.58 -8.61 -9.07
CA HIS A 50 0.70 -8.01 -9.42
C HIS A 50 1.92 -8.55 -8.65
N CYS A 51 1.76 -9.17 -7.49
CA CYS A 51 2.86 -9.82 -6.80
C CYS A 51 2.94 -11.30 -7.22
N ASP A 52 4.07 -11.70 -7.80
CA ASP A 52 4.34 -13.11 -8.16
C ASP A 52 4.55 -14.01 -6.92
N GLY A 53 4.69 -13.43 -5.73
CA GLY A 53 5.06 -14.13 -4.49
C GLY A 53 4.25 -13.74 -3.27
N ALA A 54 4.81 -14.02 -2.08
CA ALA A 54 4.19 -13.65 -0.82
C ALA A 54 4.20 -12.12 -0.63
N PHE A 55 3.07 -11.57 -0.21
CA PHE A 55 2.90 -10.14 0.06
C PHE A 55 2.12 -9.95 1.37
N ASP A 56 2.28 -8.77 1.97
CA ASP A 56 1.52 -8.31 3.12
C ASP A 56 0.65 -7.11 2.75
N VAL A 57 -0.56 -7.06 3.33
CA VAL A 57 -1.45 -5.89 3.26
C VAL A 57 -1.32 -5.13 4.58
N VAL A 58 -0.74 -3.94 4.52
CA VAL A 58 -0.42 -3.13 5.70
C VAL A 58 -1.37 -1.94 5.80
N ARG A 59 -2.06 -1.81 6.94
CA ARG A 59 -2.91 -0.66 7.25
C ARG A 59 -2.06 0.51 7.78
N LEU A 60 -1.95 1.57 7.01
CA LEU A 60 -1.34 2.83 7.44
C LEU A 60 -2.41 3.72 8.08
N VAL A 61 -2.11 4.27 9.26
CA VAL A 61 -2.98 5.21 9.96
C VAL A 61 -2.25 6.54 10.07
N PHE A 62 -2.79 7.58 9.44
CA PHE A 62 -2.25 8.92 9.56
C PHE A 62 -2.80 9.57 10.82
N VAL A 63 -1.93 9.79 11.79
CA VAL A 63 -2.27 10.51 13.01
C VAL A 63 -1.72 11.92 12.88
N ASP A 64 -2.59 12.89 12.63
CA ASP A 64 -2.21 14.29 12.70
C ASP A 64 -1.90 14.66 14.17
N ARG A 65 -0.69 15.15 14.42
CA ARG A 65 -0.26 15.64 15.74
C ARG A 65 -0.50 17.15 15.90
N SER A 66 -1.61 17.71 15.38
CA SER A 66 -2.05 19.05 15.81
C SER A 66 -2.74 18.96 17.17
N LEU A 67 -1.95 18.70 18.21
CA LEU A 67 -2.29 19.06 19.57
C LEU A 67 -1.48 20.30 19.91
N HIS A 68 -2.11 21.46 19.76
CA HIS A 68 -1.73 22.71 20.42
C HIS A 68 -2.97 23.30 21.08
#